data_AF-A0A0S8EHT1-F1
#
_entry.id   AF-A0A0S8EHT1-F1
#
_cell.length_a   1.000
_cell.length_b   1.000
_cell.length_c   1.000
_cell.angle_alpha   90.00
_cell.angle_beta   90.00
_cell.angle_gamma   90.00
#
_symmetry.space_group_name_H-M   'P 1'
#
loop_
_entity.id
_entity.type
_entity.pdbx_description
1 polymer ?
#
loop_
_entity_poly.entity_id
_entity_poly.type
_entity_poly.pdbx_seq_one_letter_code
_entity_poly.pdbx_strand_id
1 'polypeptide(L)'
;MKDNPDITSVTILGKDFMVACPENERAGLFAAARLLDSKMREIQASGKVIGTERCAIMAALNIAHELLELQSRGGLPDDVSERLRSLQDRIDNALAQSHQ
;
A
#
# COMPACT_ATOMS: atom_id res chain seq x y z
N MET A 1 0.24 -22.74 -18.17
CA MET A 1 -0.66 -23.45 -17.24
C MET A 1 -1.72 -22.45 -16.82
N LYS A 2 -3.01 -22.79 -16.90
CA LYS A 2 -4.09 -21.87 -16.53
C LYS A 2 -4.24 -21.97 -15.01
N ASP A 3 -3.83 -20.94 -14.28
CA ASP A 3 -4.09 -20.87 -12.85
C ASP A 3 -5.60 -20.80 -12.64
N ASN A 4 -6.19 -21.90 -12.22
CA ASN A 4 -7.56 -21.93 -11.76
C ASN A 4 -7.55 -21.36 -10.33
N PRO A 5 -8.29 -20.29 -10.02
CA PRO A 5 -8.22 -19.67 -8.72
C PRO A 5 -8.79 -20.62 -7.67
N ASP A 6 -7.93 -21.13 -6.80
CA ASP A 6 -8.33 -21.93 -5.65
C ASP A 6 -9.02 -21.05 -4.61
N ILE A 7 -9.95 -21.64 -3.86
CA ILE A 7 -10.64 -20.93 -2.78
C ILE A 7 -9.75 -20.98 -1.53
N THR A 8 -9.36 -19.82 -1.03
CA THR A 8 -8.56 -19.65 0.18
C THR A 8 -9.44 -19.07 1.29
N SER A 9 -9.40 -19.69 2.47
CA SER A 9 -10.10 -19.20 3.67
C SER A 9 -9.24 -18.24 4.46
N VAL A 10 -9.80 -17.11 4.89
CA VAL A 10 -9.16 -16.15 5.80
C VAL A 10 -10.11 -15.76 6.92
N THR A 11 -9.58 -15.57 8.13
CA THR A 11 -10.35 -15.16 9.31
C THR A 11 -10.10 -13.69 9.63
N ILE A 12 -11.15 -12.89 9.72
CA ILE A 12 -11.11 -11.45 10.08
C ILE A 12 -12.16 -11.20 11.16
N LEU A 13 -11.74 -10.65 12.31
CA LEU A 13 -12.55 -10.49 13.52
C LEU A 13 -13.28 -11.77 13.94
N GLY A 14 -12.62 -12.92 13.81
CA GLY A 14 -13.20 -14.22 14.15
C GLY A 14 -14.30 -14.70 13.20
N LYS A 15 -14.46 -14.06 12.03
CA LYS A 15 -15.35 -14.51 10.95
C LYS A 15 -14.53 -15.01 9.78
N ASP A 16 -14.94 -16.14 9.22
CA ASP A 16 -14.26 -16.76 8.08
C ASP A 16 -14.84 -16.24 6.76
N PHE A 17 -13.94 -15.95 5.82
CA PHE A 17 -14.23 -15.48 4.48
C PHE A 17 -13.54 -16.36 3.45
N MET A 18 -14.26 -16.71 2.40
CA MET A 18 -13.74 -17.51 1.29
C MET A 18 -13.43 -16.58 0.11
N VAL A 19 -12.17 -16.57 -0.32
CA VAL A 19 -11.67 -15.69 -1.37
C VAL A 19 -11.02 -16.53 -2.47
N ALA A 20 -11.43 -16.32 -3.70
CA ALA A 20 -10.76 -16.90 -4.87
C ALA A 20 -9.36 -16.26 -4.98
N CYS A 21 -8.30 -17.07 -4.85
CA CYS A 21 -6.93 -16.59 -4.79
C CYS A 21 -5.97 -17.63 -5.38
N PRO A 22 -5.23 -17.29 -6.46
CA PRO A 22 -4.16 -18.13 -6.98
C PRO A 22 -3.11 -18.48 -5.93
N GLU A 23 -2.48 -19.65 -6.03
CA GLU A 23 -1.55 -20.15 -5.00
C GLU A 23 -0.40 -19.18 -4.69
N ASN A 24 0.13 -18.52 -5.73
CA ASN A 24 1.23 -17.56 -5.63
C ASN A 24 0.84 -16.26 -4.92
N GLU A 25 -0.44 -15.93 -4.82
CA GLU A 25 -0.95 -14.71 -4.17
C GLU A 25 -1.43 -14.95 -2.73
N ARG A 26 -1.60 -16.21 -2.31
CA ARG A 26 -2.12 -16.57 -0.98
C ARG A 26 -1.37 -15.88 0.17
N ALA A 27 -0.04 -15.79 0.08
CA ALA A 27 0.77 -15.13 1.09
C ALA A 27 0.40 -13.63 1.25
N GLY A 28 0.17 -12.94 0.12
CA GLY A 28 -0.28 -11.55 0.10
C GLY A 28 -1.69 -11.40 0.67
N LEU A 29 -2.61 -12.31 0.30
CA LEU A 29 -3.97 -12.34 0.86
C LEU A 29 -3.96 -12.51 2.40
N PHE A 30 -3.17 -13.45 2.93
CA PHE A 30 -3.06 -13.64 4.38
C PHE A 30 -2.48 -12.41 5.09
N ALA A 31 -1.49 -11.74 4.47
CA ALA A 31 -0.94 -10.50 5.01
C ALA A 31 -1.99 -9.38 5.02
N ALA A 32 -2.76 -9.21 3.95
CA ALA A 32 -3.83 -8.24 3.85
C ALA A 32 -4.95 -8.50 4.88
N ALA A 33 -5.36 -9.76 5.05
CA ALA A 33 -6.36 -10.15 6.03
C ALA A 33 -5.91 -9.85 7.48
N ARG A 34 -4.65 -10.15 7.82
CA ARG A 34 -4.06 -9.81 9.13
C ARG A 34 -4.02 -8.30 9.37
N LEU A 35 -3.63 -7.53 8.35
CA LEU A 35 -3.60 -6.07 8.44
C LEU A 35 -5.00 -5.50 8.70
N LEU A 36 -5.99 -5.96 7.93
CA LEU A 36 -7.38 -5.54 8.08
C LEU A 36 -7.93 -5.91 9.47
N ASP A 37 -7.71 -7.15 9.94
CA ASP A 37 -8.11 -7.60 11.28
C ASP A 37 -7.53 -6.69 12.37
N SER A 38 -6.22 -6.39 12.31
CA SER A 38 -5.56 -5.52 13.27
C SER A 38 -6.17 -4.11 13.29
N LYS A 39 -6.35 -3.48 12.13
CA LYS A 39 -6.93 -2.13 12.03
C LYS A 39 -8.38 -2.10 12.50
N MET A 40 -9.16 -3.14 12.20
CA MET A 40 -10.54 -3.25 12.68
C MET A 40 -10.60 -3.39 14.21
N ARG A 41 -9.69 -4.16 14.83
CA ARG A 41 -9.59 -4.30 16.29
C ARG A 41 -9.20 -2.99 16.96
N GLU A 42 -8.27 -2.25 16.39
CA GLU A 42 -7.87 -0.92 16.87
C GLU A 42 -9.07 0.05 16.88
N ILE A 43 -9.84 0.06 15.79
CA ILE A 43 -11.05 0.90 15.66
C ILE A 43 -12.11 0.47 16.69
N GLN A 44 -12.34 -0.84 16.88
CA GLN A 44 -13.26 -1.33 17.92
C GLN A 44 -12.81 -0.93 19.33
N ALA A 45 -11.52 -1.07 19.63
CA ALA A 45 -10.95 -0.71 20.92
C ALA A 45 -11.08 0.79 21.23
N SER A 46 -11.09 1.65 20.21
CA SER A 46 -11.29 3.09 20.40
C SER A 46 -12.69 3.45 20.94
N GLY A 47 -13.69 2.57 20.75
CA GLY A 47 -15.09 2.82 21.11
C GLY A 47 -15.80 3.93 20.30
N LYS A 48 -15.09 4.60 19.37
CA LYS A 48 -15.64 5.73 18.59
C LYS A 48 -16.55 5.30 17.45
N VAL A 49 -16.41 4.07 16.96
CA VAL A 49 -17.16 3.53 15.83
C VAL A 49 -17.96 2.33 16.30
N ILE A 50 -19.28 2.41 16.13
CA ILE A 50 -20.21 1.33 16.52
C ILE A 50 -20.55 0.50 15.28
N GLY A 51 -20.40 -0.82 15.40
CA GLY A 51 -20.79 -1.79 14.38
C GLY A 51 -19.63 -2.30 13.52
N THR A 52 -19.60 -3.62 13.31
CA THR A 52 -18.52 -4.32 12.58
C THR A 52 -18.37 -3.84 11.14
N GLU A 53 -19.47 -3.57 10.45
CA GLU A 53 -19.46 -3.08 9.07
C GLU A 53 -18.80 -1.69 8.96
N ARG A 54 -19.16 -0.76 9.85
CA ARG A 54 -18.52 0.57 9.90
C ARG A 54 -17.04 0.46 10.28
N CYS A 55 -16.67 -0.47 11.17
CA CYS A 55 -15.27 -0.74 11.48
C CYS A 55 -14.50 -1.23 10.24
N ALA A 56 -15.10 -2.09 9.41
CA ALA A 56 -14.48 -2.59 8.19
C ALA A 56 -14.24 -1.45 7.19
N ILE A 57 -15.25 -0.60 6.96
CA ILE A 57 -15.15 0.55 6.06
C ILE A 57 -14.05 1.51 6.53
N MET A 58 -14.03 1.86 7.82
CA MET A 58 -13.03 2.76 8.38
C MET A 58 -11.62 2.17 8.31
N ALA A 59 -11.46 0.87 8.59
CA ALA A 59 -10.17 0.19 8.47
C ALA A 59 -9.68 0.20 7.01
N ALA A 60 -10.55 -0.12 6.05
CA ALA A 60 -10.23 -0.10 4.63
C ALA A 60 -9.84 1.31 4.14
N LEU A 61 -10.57 2.35 4.57
CA LEU A 61 -10.26 3.74 4.24
C LEU A 61 -8.89 4.17 4.80
N ASN A 62 -8.58 3.82 6.05
CA ASN A 62 -7.30 4.14 6.67
C ASN A 62 -6.14 3.45 5.92
N ILE A 63 -6.28 2.16 5.60
CA ILE A 63 -5.27 1.41 4.84
C ILE A 63 -5.07 2.02 3.44
N ALA A 64 -6.17 2.34 2.74
CA ALA A 64 -6.10 2.97 1.42
C ALA A 64 -5.42 4.35 1.48
N HIS A 65 -5.70 5.14 2.52
CA HIS A 65 -5.06 6.42 2.73
C HIS A 65 -3.55 6.27 2.99
N GLU A 66 -3.15 5.36 3.87
CA GLU A 66 -1.74 5.04 4.14
C GLU A 66 -1.00 4.60 2.85
N LEU A 67 -1.63 3.77 2.03
CA LEU A 67 -1.07 3.35 0.74
C LEU A 67 -0.88 4.54 -0.21
N LEU A 68 -1.86 5.43 -0.33
CA LEU A 68 -1.78 6.62 -1.18
C LEU A 68 -0.72 7.60 -0.69
N GLU A 69 -0.57 7.78 0.63
CA GLU A 69 0.53 8.58 1.20
C GLU A 69 1.91 7.96 0.92
N LEU A 70 2.03 6.63 1.00
CA LEU A 70 3.29 5.96 0.66
C LEU A 70 3.61 6.09 -0.83
N GLN A 71 2.61 6.01 -1.71
CA GLN A 71 2.81 6.22 -3.14
C GLN A 71 3.20 7.67 -3.47
N SER A 72 2.60 8.65 -2.80
CA SER A 72 2.98 10.06 -3.00
C SER A 72 4.39 10.37 -2.50
N ARG A 73 4.81 9.74 -1.39
CA ARG A 73 6.18 9.84 -0.85
C ARG A 73 7.20 8.97 -1.60
N GLY A 74 6.75 7.93 -2.30
CA GLY A 74 7.57 6.96 -3.02
C GLY A 74 8.06 7.44 -4.39
N GLY A 75 7.63 8.62 -4.85
CA GLY A 75 8.37 9.36 -5.87
C GLY A 75 9.73 9.83 -5.34
N LEU A 76 10.66 10.18 -6.23
CA LEU A 76 11.84 10.94 -5.82
C LEU A 76 11.33 12.19 -5.07
N PRO A 77 11.74 12.45 -3.81
CA PRO A 77 11.36 13.66 -3.11
C PRO A 77 11.63 14.86 -4.01
N ASP A 78 10.74 15.85 -4.02
CA ASP A 78 10.89 17.00 -4.94
C ASP A 78 12.28 17.65 -4.82
N ASP A 79 12.83 17.75 -3.61
CA ASP A 79 14.22 18.16 -3.32
C ASP A 79 15.27 17.32 -4.07
N VAL A 80 15.14 16.00 -4.08
CA VAL A 80 16.07 15.11 -4.77
C VAL A 80 15.93 15.27 -6.29
N SER A 81 14.70 15.41 -6.80
CA SER A 81 14.44 15.67 -8.21
C SER A 81 15.02 17.02 -8.67
N GLU A 82 14.89 18.07 -7.86
CA GLU A 82 15.48 19.40 -8.10
C GLU A 82 17.01 19.36 -8.07
N ARG A 83 17.61 18.67 -7.09
CA ARG A 83 19.06 18.47 -7.05
C ARG A 83 19.57 17.70 -8.26
N LEU A 84 18.85 16.68 -8.71
CA LEU A 84 19.20 15.92 -9.91
C LEU A 84 19.22 16.82 -11.15
N ARG A 85 18.20 17.67 -11.31
CA ARG A 85 18.15 18.66 -12.39
C ARG A 85 19.29 19.67 -12.32
N SER A 86 19.57 20.21 -11.13
CA SER A 86 20.69 21.14 -10.95
C SER A 86 22.05 20.49 -11.28
N LEU A 87 22.24 19.22 -10.91
CA LEU A 87 23.45 18.48 -11.28
C LEU A 87 23.54 18.23 -12.79
N GLN A 88 22.43 17.87 -13.43
CA GLN A 88 22.33 17.72 -14.88
C GLN A 88 22.72 19.03 -15.59
N ASP A 89 22.13 20.15 -15.19
CA ASP A 89 22.42 21.48 -15.77
C ASP A 89 23.90 21.85 -15.61
N ARG A 90 24.51 21.52 -14.47
CA ARG A 90 25.94 21.79 -14.24
C ARG A 90 26.84 20.95 -15.14
N ILE A 91 26.48 19.68 -15.38
CA ILE A 91 27.21 18.80 -16.30
C ILE A 91 27.09 19.32 -17.72
N ASP A 92 25.88 19.67 -18.16
CA ASP A 92 25.63 20.17 -19.52
C ASP A 92 26.38 21.49 -19.77
N ASN A 93 26.40 22.40 -18.79
CA ASN A 93 27.16 23.65 -18.87
C ASN A 93 28.68 23.41 -18.92
N ALA A 94 29.21 22.48 -18.12
CA ALA A 94 30.64 22.16 -18.13
C ALA A 94 31.07 21.49 -19.45
N LEU A 95 30.22 20.62 -20.01
CA LEU A 95 30.45 20.00 -21.31
C LEU A 95 30.42 21.04 -22.44
N ALA A 96 29.47 21.97 -22.43
CA ALA A 96 29.38 23.05 -23.41
C ALA A 96 30.62 23.97 -23.39
N GLN A 97 31.15 24.28 -22.21
CA GLN A 97 32.38 25.08 -22.06
C GLN A 97 33.64 24.36 -22.54
N SER A 98 33.66 23.02 -22.50
CA SER A 98 34.83 22.22 -22.95
C SER A 98 34.91 22.02 -24.47
N HIS A 99 33.82 22.29 -25.19
CA HIS A 99 33.71 22.15 -26.65
C HIS A 99 33.84 23.49 -27.42
N GLN A 100 34.17 24.58 -26.73
CA GLN A 100 34.60 25.87 -27.31
C GLN A 100 36.11 26.04 -27.17
#